data_AF-A0A936LBU3-F1
#
_entry.id   AF-A0A936LBU3-F1
#
_cell.length_a   1.000
_cell.length_b   1.000
_cell.length_c   1.000
_cell.angle_alpha   90.00
_cell.angle_beta   90.00
_cell.angle_gamma   90.00
#
_symmetry.space_group_name_H-M   'P 1'
#
loop_
_entity.id
_entity.type
_entity.pdbx_description
1 polymer ?
#
loop_
_entity_poly.entity_id
_entity_poly.type
_entity_poly.pdbx_seq_one_letter_code
_entity_poly.pdbx_strand_id
1 'polypeptide(L)'
;MLTIHGRSPECEVRFHTELHQRYFNIVLVDLLAETDPAAPIAKTGFLEGLASIAETPRLASFDSATSLRRAAEEFRQWLAQEVQVETWLNSIGITSVLSLQRRQFIRMTGNLSKHGFLRTYRVASQLQQLLARSGVQISVEQASLGLAEFYDRFHTDILNYHGSTLAEFLNNLRWGIYEYLRPVFDKSFSWAPAGPPMYEYSYPAGVDNAYARQVFWDMMNDVRSPPHIERFGVHRWVKLRY
;
A
#
# COMPACT_ATOMS: atom_id res chain seq x y z
N MET A 1 13.80 -0.99 9.97
CA MET A 1 12.78 -1.46 9.02
C MET A 1 13.33 -1.56 7.61
N LEU A 2 13.84 -0.46 7.04
CA LEU A 2 14.50 -0.46 5.73
C LEU A 2 15.60 0.61 5.69
N THR A 3 16.56 0.46 4.79
CA THR A 3 17.58 1.48 4.49
C THR A 3 17.44 1.89 3.03
N ILE A 4 17.60 3.19 2.75
CA ILE A 4 17.67 3.73 1.40
C ILE A 4 19.15 3.96 1.05
N HIS A 5 19.60 3.37 -0.05
CA HIS A 5 20.95 3.51 -0.58
C HIS A 5 20.91 4.20 -1.94
N GLY A 6 22.02 4.84 -2.33
CA GLY A 6 22.14 5.52 -3.63
C GLY A 6 21.70 6.99 -3.60
N ARG A 7 21.49 7.57 -4.78
CA ARG A 7 21.01 8.93 -4.98
C ARG A 7 19.85 8.91 -5.96
N SER A 8 18.81 9.70 -5.68
CA SER A 8 17.67 9.83 -6.59
C SER A 8 18.15 10.25 -7.99
N PRO A 9 17.65 9.64 -9.09
CA PRO A 9 16.52 8.69 -9.18
C PRO A 9 16.93 7.21 -9.16
N GLU A 10 18.13 6.89 -8.67
CA GLU A 10 18.69 5.54 -8.65
C GLU A 10 18.87 5.05 -7.21
N CYS A 11 17.81 5.18 -6.40
CA CYS A 11 17.82 4.64 -5.06
C CYS A 11 17.47 3.15 -5.03
N GLU A 12 18.03 2.46 -4.03
CA GLU A 12 17.69 1.08 -3.68
C GLU A 12 17.22 1.05 -2.23
N VAL A 13 16.11 0.38 -1.98
CA VAL A 13 15.59 0.11 -0.63
C VAL A 13 15.82 -1.33 -0.27
N ARG A 14 16.46 -1.55 0.88
CA ARG A 14 16.72 -2.89 1.42
C ARG A 14 16.02 -3.08 2.75
N PHE A 15 15.28 -4.18 2.88
CA PHE A 15 14.77 -4.63 4.17
C PHE A 15 15.92 -5.12 5.04
N HIS A 16 15.92 -4.79 6.33
CA HIS A 16 17.00 -5.21 7.24
C HIS A 16 17.00 -6.71 7.50
N THR A 17 15.81 -7.31 7.55
CA THR A 17 15.61 -8.75 7.77
C THR A 17 14.31 -9.19 7.09
N GLU A 18 14.14 -10.50 6.95
CA GLU A 18 12.90 -11.12 6.47
C GLU A 18 11.68 -10.70 7.32
N LEU A 19 11.85 -10.56 8.64
CA LEU A 19 10.78 -10.09 9.53
C LEU A 19 10.30 -8.69 9.17
N HIS A 20 11.22 -7.80 8.77
CA HIS A 20 10.85 -6.45 8.32
C HIS A 20 10.13 -6.47 6.98
N GLN A 21 10.55 -7.32 6.04
CA GLN A 21 9.85 -7.51 4.77
C GLN A 21 8.44 -8.07 4.99
N ARG A 22 8.31 -9.08 5.85
CA ARG A 22 7.03 -9.67 6.23
C ARG A 22 6.10 -8.62 6.85
N TYR A 23 6.60 -7.84 7.81
CA TYR A 23 5.82 -6.76 8.43
C TYR A 23 5.44 -5.68 7.43
N PHE A 24 6.34 -5.29 6.52
CA PHE A 24 6.03 -4.37 5.43
C PHE A 24 4.88 -4.88 4.57
N ASN A 25 4.89 -6.16 4.17
CA ASN A 25 3.82 -6.75 3.38
C ASN A 25 2.48 -6.79 4.13
N ILE A 26 2.51 -7.10 5.42
CA ILE A 26 1.33 -7.10 6.29
C ILE A 26 0.65 -5.72 6.26
N VAL A 27 1.43 -4.66 6.54
CA VAL A 27 0.92 -3.28 6.55
C VAL A 27 0.49 -2.82 5.16
N LEU A 28 1.22 -3.22 4.12
CA LEU A 28 0.84 -2.94 2.73
C LEU A 28 -0.51 -3.57 2.39
N VAL A 29 -0.78 -4.80 2.81
CA VAL A 29 -2.09 -5.43 2.59
C VAL A 29 -3.20 -4.73 3.37
N ASP A 30 -2.93 -4.18 4.55
CA ASP A 30 -3.93 -3.37 5.29
C ASP A 30 -4.24 -2.07 4.55
N LEU A 31 -3.23 -1.39 3.99
CA LEU A 31 -3.44 -0.23 3.12
C LEU A 31 -4.27 -0.60 1.86
N LEU A 32 -4.06 -1.79 1.31
CA LEU A 32 -4.80 -2.27 0.16
C LEU A 32 -6.16 -2.88 0.53
N ALA A 33 -6.53 -2.94 1.80
CA ALA A 33 -7.81 -3.48 2.24
C ALA A 33 -8.95 -2.49 1.99
N GLU A 34 -10.17 -3.01 2.04
CA GLU A 34 -11.39 -2.21 2.00
C GLU A 34 -11.70 -1.68 3.40
N THR A 35 -12.37 -0.54 3.47
CA THR A 35 -12.91 0.02 4.70
C THR A 35 -13.94 -0.93 5.32
N ASP A 36 -14.04 -0.90 6.64
CA ASP A 36 -15.01 -1.70 7.38
C ASP A 36 -16.44 -1.31 6.98
N PRO A 37 -17.34 -2.26 6.66
CA PRO A 37 -18.73 -1.94 6.31
C PRO A 37 -19.51 -1.25 7.44
N ALA A 38 -19.06 -1.36 8.70
CA ALA A 38 -19.63 -0.66 9.83
C ALA A 38 -19.07 0.77 10.00
N ALA A 39 -18.03 1.15 9.25
CA ALA A 39 -17.50 2.51 9.29
C ALA A 39 -18.53 3.51 8.74
N PRO A 40 -18.54 4.77 9.23
CA PRO A 40 -19.49 5.80 8.78
C PRO A 40 -19.12 6.39 7.40
N ILE A 41 -18.54 5.59 6.52
CA ILE A 41 -18.09 5.97 5.17
C ILE A 41 -18.47 4.88 4.17
N ALA A 42 -18.60 5.27 2.90
CA ALA A 42 -18.84 4.29 1.85
C ALA A 42 -17.71 3.25 1.81
N LYS A 43 -18.09 1.99 1.56
CA LYS A 43 -17.13 0.91 1.40
C LYS A 43 -16.22 1.19 0.21
N THR A 44 -14.92 1.36 0.47
CA THR A 44 -13.90 1.66 -0.55
C THR A 44 -12.52 1.17 -0.10
N GLY A 45 -11.59 0.98 -1.02
CA GLY A 45 -10.18 0.76 -0.66
C GLY A 45 -9.50 2.09 -0.31
N PHE A 46 -8.47 2.07 0.54
CA PHE A 46 -7.80 3.33 0.91
C PHE A 46 -7.15 4.01 -0.29
N LEU A 47 -6.53 3.27 -1.21
CA LEU A 47 -5.92 3.81 -2.41
C LEU A 47 -6.99 4.41 -3.35
N GLU A 48 -8.12 3.72 -3.52
CA GLU A 48 -9.26 4.20 -4.29
C GLU A 48 -9.89 5.44 -3.65
N GLY A 49 -9.96 5.51 -2.32
CA GLY A 49 -10.38 6.68 -1.57
C GLY A 49 -9.45 7.88 -1.79
N LEU A 50 -8.13 7.69 -1.73
CA LEU A 50 -7.14 8.73 -2.02
C LEU A 50 -7.26 9.25 -3.46
N ALA A 51 -7.44 8.35 -4.44
CA ALA A 51 -7.66 8.73 -5.83
C ALA A 51 -8.93 9.59 -5.97
N SER A 52 -10.04 9.17 -5.36
CA SER A 52 -11.31 9.92 -5.39
C SER A 52 -11.19 11.31 -4.73
N ILE A 53 -10.48 11.41 -3.61
CA ILE A 53 -10.20 12.69 -2.94
C ILE A 53 -9.40 13.61 -3.88
N ALA A 54 -8.43 13.07 -4.60
CA ALA A 54 -7.59 13.86 -5.50
C ALA A 54 -8.31 14.27 -6.81
N GLU A 55 -9.32 13.52 -7.23
CA GLU A 55 -10.19 13.85 -8.37
C GLU A 55 -11.22 14.93 -8.01
N THR A 56 -11.80 14.86 -6.80
CA THR A 56 -12.82 15.81 -6.32
C THR A 56 -12.40 16.39 -4.96
N PRO A 57 -11.38 17.25 -4.92
CA PRO A 57 -10.86 17.79 -3.67
C PRO A 57 -11.89 18.72 -3.02
N ARG A 58 -12.16 18.48 -1.72
CA ARG A 58 -13.11 19.27 -0.92
C ARG A 58 -12.46 20.15 0.13
N LEU A 59 -11.26 19.78 0.59
CA LEU A 59 -10.54 20.50 1.65
C LEU A 59 -9.55 21.52 1.07
N ALA A 60 -8.92 21.19 -0.05
CA ALA A 60 -7.93 22.06 -0.70
C ALA A 60 -8.23 22.22 -2.20
N SER A 61 -7.36 22.92 -2.92
CA SER A 61 -7.53 23.18 -4.36
C SER A 61 -7.12 21.97 -5.21
N PHE A 62 -7.61 21.94 -6.44
CA PHE A 62 -7.20 20.97 -7.45
C PHE A 62 -5.68 20.97 -7.70
N ASP A 63 -5.07 22.16 -7.70
CA ASP A 63 -3.62 22.30 -7.90
C ASP A 63 -2.84 21.57 -6.81
N SER A 64 -3.22 21.74 -5.54
CA SER A 64 -2.59 21.06 -4.40
C SER A 64 -2.78 19.54 -4.42
N ALA A 65 -3.84 19.05 -5.06
CA ALA A 65 -4.12 17.62 -5.20
C ALA A 65 -3.33 16.94 -6.34
N THR A 66 -2.62 17.70 -7.20
CA THR A 66 -1.99 17.17 -8.41
C THR A 66 -0.99 16.04 -8.14
N SER A 67 -0.10 16.22 -7.16
CA SER A 67 0.89 15.21 -6.77
C SER A 67 0.23 13.95 -6.20
N LEU A 68 -0.81 14.11 -5.37
CA LEU A 68 -1.56 13.00 -4.80
C LEU A 68 -2.27 12.20 -5.89
N ARG A 69 -2.95 12.88 -6.81
CA ARG A 69 -3.62 12.23 -7.95
C ARG A 69 -2.63 11.40 -8.77
N ARG A 70 -1.48 12.00 -9.10
CA ARG A 70 -0.45 11.32 -9.89
C ARG A 70 0.09 10.09 -9.15
N ALA A 71 0.46 10.24 -7.87
CA ALA A 71 1.00 9.13 -7.08
C ALA A 71 0.00 7.98 -6.90
N ALA A 72 -1.28 8.31 -6.64
CA ALA A 72 -2.33 7.31 -6.52
C ALA A 72 -2.56 6.57 -7.84
N GLU A 73 -2.58 7.29 -8.96
CA GLU A 73 -2.81 6.68 -10.27
C GLU A 73 -1.64 5.78 -10.71
N GLU A 74 -0.41 6.26 -10.59
CA GLU A 74 0.77 5.48 -10.94
C GLU A 74 0.84 4.18 -10.11
N PHE A 75 0.54 4.25 -8.81
CA PHE A 75 0.52 3.06 -7.97
C PHE A 75 -0.63 2.11 -8.32
N ARG A 76 -1.82 2.65 -8.61
CA ARG A 76 -2.99 1.86 -9.03
C ARG A 76 -2.71 1.10 -10.32
N GLN A 77 -2.14 1.78 -11.32
CA GLN A 77 -1.77 1.16 -12.60
C GLN A 77 -0.72 0.07 -12.41
N TRP A 78 0.31 0.34 -11.61
CA TRP A 78 1.35 -0.65 -11.34
C TRP A 78 0.81 -1.90 -10.63
N LEU A 79 -0.11 -1.73 -9.68
CA LEU A 79 -0.78 -2.84 -8.97
C LEU A 79 -1.71 -3.67 -9.87
N ALA A 80 -2.34 -3.02 -10.86
CA ALA A 80 -3.28 -3.65 -11.78
C ALA A 80 -2.61 -4.43 -12.91
N GLN A 81 -1.30 -4.23 -13.13
CA GLN A 81 -0.56 -4.95 -14.16
C GLN A 81 -0.57 -6.46 -13.86
N GLU A 82 -0.96 -7.24 -14.87
CA GLU A 82 -0.84 -8.69 -14.88
C GLU A 82 0.59 -9.10 -15.28
N VAL A 83 1.11 -10.10 -14.58
CA VAL A 83 2.44 -10.64 -14.80
C VAL A 83 2.40 -12.16 -14.88
N GLN A 84 3.34 -12.71 -15.64
CA GLN A 84 3.50 -14.15 -15.84
C GLN A 84 4.78 -14.61 -15.14
N VAL A 85 4.62 -15.52 -14.18
CA VAL A 85 5.71 -15.97 -13.33
C VAL A 85 5.79 -17.49 -13.37
N GLU A 86 6.88 -18.00 -13.94
CA GLU A 86 7.23 -19.41 -13.80
C GLU A 86 7.45 -19.74 -12.32
N THR A 87 6.73 -20.76 -11.86
CA THR A 87 6.67 -21.17 -10.46
C THR A 87 6.79 -22.68 -10.39
N TRP A 88 7.72 -23.16 -9.56
CA TRP A 88 7.90 -24.57 -9.25
C TRP A 88 7.35 -24.86 -7.85
N LEU A 89 6.27 -25.64 -7.79
CA LEU A 89 5.59 -26.08 -6.58
C LEU A 89 6.02 -27.51 -6.29
N ASN A 90 7.18 -27.67 -5.64
CA ASN A 90 7.84 -28.96 -5.50
C ASN A 90 7.02 -29.96 -4.66
N SER A 91 6.31 -29.50 -3.63
CA SER A 91 5.50 -30.34 -2.73
C SER A 91 4.35 -31.06 -3.44
N ILE A 92 3.98 -30.58 -4.63
CA ILE A 92 2.95 -31.19 -5.48
C ILE A 92 3.45 -31.56 -6.87
N GLY A 93 4.76 -31.48 -7.11
CA GLY A 93 5.40 -31.89 -8.36
C GLY A 93 4.96 -31.10 -9.59
N ILE A 94 4.57 -29.82 -9.42
CA ILE A 94 4.03 -29.00 -10.51
C ILE A 94 4.98 -27.86 -10.85
N THR A 95 5.27 -27.70 -12.14
CA THR A 95 5.84 -26.47 -12.70
C THR A 95 4.80 -25.83 -13.60
N SER A 96 4.50 -24.55 -13.36
CA SER A 96 3.50 -23.82 -14.14
C SER A 96 3.85 -22.34 -14.21
N VAL A 97 3.37 -21.67 -15.26
CA VAL A 97 3.43 -20.21 -15.37
C VAL A 97 2.13 -19.66 -14.78
N LEU A 98 2.23 -18.96 -13.66
CA LEU A 98 1.09 -18.31 -13.03
C LEU A 98 0.87 -16.92 -13.64
N SER A 99 -0.34 -16.65 -14.14
CA SER A 99 -0.76 -15.31 -14.58
C SER A 99 -1.61 -14.65 -13.50
N LEU A 100 -1.13 -13.54 -12.95
CA LEU A 100 -1.78 -12.83 -11.85
C LEU A 100 -1.39 -11.36 -11.80
N GLN A 101 -2.27 -10.53 -11.25
CA GLN A 101 -1.97 -9.13 -11.00
C GLN A 101 -0.98 -8.97 -9.85
N ARG A 102 -0.18 -7.89 -9.86
CA ARG A 102 0.71 -7.58 -8.73
C ARG A 102 -0.04 -7.45 -7.41
N ARG A 103 -1.20 -6.77 -7.44
CA ARG A 103 -2.13 -6.67 -6.31
C ARG A 103 -2.50 -8.05 -5.74
N GLN A 104 -2.67 -9.05 -6.61
CA GLN A 104 -3.11 -10.38 -6.20
C GLN A 104 -2.04 -11.11 -5.39
N PHE A 105 -0.79 -11.17 -5.88
CA PHE A 105 0.27 -11.87 -5.12
C PHE A 105 0.64 -11.13 -3.83
N ILE A 106 0.63 -9.78 -3.83
CA ILE A 106 0.87 -8.98 -2.62
C ILE A 106 -0.17 -9.34 -1.55
N ARG A 107 -1.45 -9.37 -1.91
CA ARG A 107 -2.53 -9.76 -0.98
C ARG A 107 -2.41 -11.21 -0.51
N MET A 108 -2.13 -12.14 -1.41
CA MET A 108 -1.99 -13.56 -1.06
C MET A 108 -0.82 -13.78 -0.08
N THR A 109 0.36 -13.26 -0.40
CA THR A 109 1.55 -13.37 0.46
C THR A 109 1.41 -12.62 1.77
N GLY A 110 0.73 -11.46 1.79
CA GLY A 110 0.48 -10.73 3.04
C GLY A 110 -0.50 -11.48 3.93
N ASN A 111 -1.54 -12.12 3.38
CA ASN A 111 -2.44 -12.97 4.16
C ASN A 111 -1.73 -14.21 4.73
N LEU A 112 -0.85 -14.84 3.97
CA LEU A 112 0.02 -15.92 4.47
C LEU A 112 0.94 -15.42 5.59
N SER A 113 1.40 -14.16 5.50
CA SER A 113 2.22 -13.53 6.53
C SER A 113 1.44 -13.22 7.82
N LYS A 114 0.13 -12.93 7.74
CA LYS A 114 -0.73 -12.54 8.88
C LYS A 114 -1.30 -13.73 9.65
N HIS A 115 -1.48 -14.87 8.99
CA HIS A 115 -2.37 -15.91 9.45
C HIS A 115 -1.66 -17.25 9.67
N GLY A 116 -2.10 -17.99 10.68
CA GLY A 116 -1.70 -19.39 10.85
C GLY A 116 -2.40 -20.31 9.83
N PHE A 117 -1.91 -21.54 9.71
CA PHE A 117 -2.32 -22.53 8.69
C PHE A 117 -3.85 -22.67 8.50
N LEU A 118 -4.65 -22.72 9.58
CA LEU A 118 -6.10 -22.87 9.47
C LEU A 118 -6.82 -21.69 8.79
N ARG A 119 -6.17 -20.52 8.70
CA ARG A 119 -6.72 -19.30 8.08
C ARG A 119 -6.14 -19.04 6.68
N THR A 120 -5.35 -19.96 6.12
CA THR A 120 -4.76 -19.83 4.77
C THR A 120 -5.53 -20.60 3.70
N TYR A 121 -6.59 -21.35 4.05
CA TYR A 121 -7.38 -22.12 3.08
C TYR A 121 -7.97 -21.26 1.96
N ARG A 122 -8.36 -20.01 2.27
CA ARG A 122 -8.78 -19.03 1.26
C ARG A 122 -7.67 -18.73 0.25
N VAL A 123 -6.42 -18.65 0.71
CA VAL A 123 -5.25 -18.45 -0.16
C VAL A 123 -4.97 -19.72 -0.98
N ALA A 124 -5.12 -20.90 -0.38
CA ALA A 124 -5.02 -22.17 -1.11
C ALA A 124 -6.03 -22.26 -2.25
N SER A 125 -7.30 -21.90 -2.02
CA SER A 125 -8.31 -21.85 -3.09
C SER A 125 -7.96 -20.84 -4.17
N GLN A 126 -7.34 -19.71 -3.83
CA GLN A 126 -6.85 -18.74 -4.83
C GLN A 126 -5.70 -19.32 -5.66
N LEU A 127 -4.76 -20.03 -5.05
CA LEU A 127 -3.67 -20.71 -5.77
C LEU A 127 -4.21 -21.82 -6.69
N GLN A 128 -5.17 -22.62 -6.21
CA GLN A 128 -5.87 -23.61 -7.03
C GLN A 128 -6.49 -22.97 -8.27
N GLN A 129 -7.19 -21.84 -8.12
CA GLN A 129 -7.80 -21.12 -9.24
C GLN A 129 -6.76 -20.58 -10.23
N LEU A 130 -5.62 -20.08 -9.73
CA LEU A 130 -4.52 -19.62 -10.58
C LEU A 130 -3.96 -20.76 -11.43
N LEU A 131 -3.70 -21.92 -10.82
CA LEU A 131 -3.23 -23.11 -11.51
C LEU A 131 -4.25 -23.63 -12.53
N ALA A 132 -5.54 -23.62 -12.18
CA ALA A 132 -6.61 -24.03 -13.09
C ALA A 132 -6.68 -23.16 -14.34
N ARG A 133 -6.43 -21.84 -14.23
CA ARG A 133 -6.34 -20.92 -15.38
C ARG A 133 -5.15 -21.26 -16.29
N SER A 134 -4.09 -21.81 -15.73
CA SER A 134 -2.92 -22.31 -16.46
C SER A 134 -3.06 -23.77 -16.93
N GLY A 135 -4.27 -24.34 -16.85
CA GLY A 135 -4.56 -25.71 -17.31
C GLY A 135 -4.23 -26.82 -16.31
N VAL A 136 -3.84 -26.49 -15.08
CA VAL A 136 -3.47 -27.45 -14.04
C VAL A 136 -4.60 -27.62 -13.03
N GLN A 137 -5.23 -28.79 -13.02
CA GLN A 137 -6.31 -29.11 -12.08
C GLN A 137 -5.77 -29.85 -10.85
N ILE A 138 -6.00 -29.28 -9.67
CA ILE A 138 -5.61 -29.86 -8.38
C ILE A 138 -6.71 -29.66 -7.34
N SER A 139 -6.67 -30.41 -6.25
CA SER A 139 -7.51 -30.17 -5.07
C SER A 139 -7.01 -28.98 -4.24
N VAL A 140 -7.84 -28.48 -3.32
CA VAL A 140 -7.42 -27.38 -2.42
C VAL A 140 -6.39 -27.86 -1.39
N GLU A 141 -6.45 -29.13 -0.99
CA GLU A 141 -5.45 -29.77 -0.13
C GLU A 141 -4.08 -29.78 -0.82
N GLN A 142 -4.03 -30.18 -2.10
CA GLN A 142 -2.81 -30.08 -2.91
C GLN A 142 -2.34 -28.62 -3.03
N ALA A 143 -3.25 -27.68 -3.29
CA ALA A 143 -2.88 -26.26 -3.33
C ALA A 143 -2.32 -25.76 -1.99
N SER A 144 -2.84 -26.28 -0.87
CA SER A 144 -2.37 -25.95 0.49
C SER A 144 -0.94 -26.42 0.72
N LEU A 145 -0.56 -27.58 0.17
CA LEU A 145 0.82 -28.09 0.23
C LEU A 145 1.79 -27.18 -0.55
N GLY A 146 1.36 -26.60 -1.68
CA GLY A 146 2.17 -25.69 -2.49
C GLY A 146 2.26 -24.24 -1.98
N LEU A 147 1.63 -23.91 -0.84
CA LEU A 147 1.62 -22.53 -0.34
C LEU A 147 2.99 -22.04 0.12
N ALA A 148 3.86 -22.93 0.60
CA ALA A 148 5.20 -22.56 1.05
C ALA A 148 6.06 -22.10 -0.13
N GLU A 149 6.09 -22.86 -1.22
CA GLU A 149 6.85 -22.51 -2.43
C GLU A 149 6.24 -21.30 -3.14
N PHE A 150 4.91 -21.17 -3.14
CA PHE A 150 4.27 -19.94 -3.59
C PHE A 150 4.72 -18.74 -2.74
N TYR A 151 4.78 -18.89 -1.42
CA TYR A 151 5.25 -17.83 -0.53
C TYR A 151 6.71 -17.48 -0.83
N ASP A 152 7.61 -18.45 -0.91
CA ASP A 152 9.02 -18.20 -1.20
C ASP A 152 9.19 -17.47 -2.54
N ARG A 153 8.48 -17.92 -3.57
CA ARG A 153 8.57 -17.31 -4.90
C ARG A 153 8.05 -15.87 -4.93
N PHE A 154 6.88 -15.62 -4.36
CA PHE A 154 6.21 -14.32 -4.51
C PHE A 154 6.53 -13.33 -3.39
N HIS A 155 6.78 -13.81 -2.18
CA HIS A 155 7.20 -12.99 -1.05
C HIS A 155 8.71 -12.83 -1.04
N THR A 156 9.46 -13.92 -0.87
CA THR A 156 10.89 -13.84 -0.61
C THR A 156 11.64 -13.29 -1.84
N ASP A 157 11.32 -13.75 -3.04
CA ASP A 157 11.98 -13.24 -4.26
C ASP A 157 11.32 -11.97 -4.83
N ILE A 158 10.07 -12.08 -5.26
CA ILE A 158 9.43 -11.07 -6.12
C ILE A 158 9.04 -9.81 -5.33
N LEU A 159 8.47 -9.95 -4.14
CA LEU A 159 8.18 -8.79 -3.31
C LEU A 159 9.47 -8.08 -2.89
N ASN A 160 10.55 -8.82 -2.61
CA ASN A 160 11.84 -8.21 -2.29
C ASN A 160 12.39 -7.41 -3.49
N TYR A 161 12.32 -7.99 -4.69
CA TYR A 161 12.66 -7.30 -5.94
C TYR A 161 11.88 -5.97 -6.09
N HIS A 162 10.59 -5.96 -5.73
CA HIS A 162 9.77 -4.76 -5.77
C HIS A 162 9.83 -3.87 -4.53
N GLY A 163 10.63 -4.21 -3.51
CA GLY A 163 10.67 -3.47 -2.25
C GLY A 163 10.99 -1.99 -2.46
N SER A 164 11.97 -1.70 -3.33
CA SER A 164 12.33 -0.35 -3.76
C SER A 164 11.18 0.39 -4.44
N THR A 165 10.53 -0.28 -5.40
CA THR A 165 9.41 0.27 -6.16
C THR A 165 8.20 0.57 -5.27
N LEU A 166 7.85 -0.35 -4.37
CA LEU A 166 6.75 -0.18 -3.42
C LEU A 166 7.05 0.97 -2.44
N ALA A 167 8.28 1.06 -1.92
CA ALA A 167 8.69 2.14 -1.05
C ALA A 167 8.62 3.52 -1.75
N GLU A 168 9.01 3.60 -3.03
CA GLU A 168 8.84 4.82 -3.83
C GLU A 168 7.36 5.21 -3.95
N PHE A 169 6.48 4.28 -4.32
CA PHE A 169 5.04 4.57 -4.46
C PHE A 169 4.42 5.06 -3.15
N LEU A 170 4.72 4.38 -2.03
CA LEU A 170 4.22 4.76 -0.71
C LEU A 170 4.76 6.13 -0.27
N ASN A 171 6.03 6.42 -0.57
CA ASN A 171 6.62 7.73 -0.26
C ASN A 171 5.99 8.85 -1.10
N ASN A 172 5.75 8.59 -2.39
CA ASN A 172 5.08 9.55 -3.27
C ASN A 172 3.64 9.84 -2.82
N LEU A 173 2.91 8.82 -2.37
CA LEU A 173 1.60 9.00 -1.74
C LEU A 173 1.69 9.87 -0.48
N ARG A 174 2.63 9.58 0.42
CA ARG A 174 2.83 10.36 1.65
C ARG A 174 3.11 11.82 1.35
N TRP A 175 4.00 12.10 0.41
CA TRP A 175 4.28 13.46 -0.04
C TRP A 175 3.06 14.12 -0.70
N GLY A 176 2.31 13.39 -1.52
CA GLY A 176 1.09 13.87 -2.14
C GLY A 176 0.02 14.27 -1.12
N ILE A 177 -0.17 13.47 -0.07
CA ILE A 177 -1.09 13.79 1.05
C ILE A 177 -0.63 15.06 1.78
N TYR A 178 0.67 15.16 2.08
CA TYR A 178 1.23 16.34 2.73
C TYR A 178 1.00 17.62 1.92
N GLU A 179 1.31 17.60 0.61
CA GLU A 179 1.15 18.76 -0.27
C GLU A 179 -0.32 19.13 -0.48
N TYR A 180 -1.22 18.15 -0.53
CA TYR A 180 -2.66 18.39 -0.60
C TYR A 180 -3.20 19.07 0.66
N LEU A 181 -2.75 18.63 1.84
CA LEU A 181 -3.26 19.14 3.12
C LEU A 181 -2.55 20.39 3.61
N ARG A 182 -1.36 20.70 3.09
CA ARG A 182 -0.57 21.86 3.55
C ARG A 182 -1.32 23.19 3.50
N PRO A 183 -2.02 23.54 2.39
CA PRO A 183 -2.82 24.76 2.34
C PRO A 183 -3.99 24.78 3.33
N VAL A 184 -4.48 23.60 3.75
CA VAL A 184 -5.54 23.47 4.76
C VAL A 184 -4.96 23.79 6.13
N PHE A 185 -3.79 23.22 6.45
CA PHE A 185 -3.06 23.51 7.68
C PHE A 185 -2.74 25.00 7.81
N ASP A 186 -2.17 25.61 6.76
CA ASP A 186 -1.77 27.02 6.80
C ASP A 186 -2.94 27.98 7.03
N LYS A 187 -4.17 27.60 6.62
CA LYS A 187 -5.40 28.37 6.85
C LYS A 187 -6.07 28.07 8.18
N SER A 188 -5.92 26.84 8.69
CA SER A 188 -6.63 26.40 9.88
C SER A 188 -5.87 26.73 11.16
N PHE A 189 -4.55 26.75 11.13
CA PHE A 189 -3.69 26.91 12.30
C PHE A 189 -3.69 28.33 12.87
N SER A 190 -3.92 28.47 14.17
CA SER A 190 -3.71 29.71 14.93
C SER A 190 -3.03 29.45 16.27
N TRP A 191 -2.23 30.42 16.73
CA TRP A 191 -1.70 30.41 18.09
C TRP A 191 -2.79 30.87 19.06
N ALA A 192 -2.95 30.14 20.17
CA ALA A 192 -3.90 30.52 21.19
C ALA A 192 -3.43 31.82 21.88
N PRO A 193 -4.33 32.80 22.10
CA PRO A 193 -3.95 34.14 22.53
C PRO A 193 -3.46 34.28 23.99
N ALA A 194 -3.53 33.24 24.84
CA ALA A 194 -3.06 33.31 26.23
C ALA A 194 -2.66 31.95 26.84
N GLY A 195 -1.49 31.90 27.49
CA GLY A 195 -0.97 30.72 28.22
C GLY A 195 0.37 30.18 27.67
N PRO A 196 0.87 29.04 28.17
CA PRO A 196 1.97 28.30 27.53
C PRO A 196 1.67 28.06 26.04
N PRO A 197 2.66 27.78 25.16
CA PRO A 197 2.47 27.74 23.72
C PRO A 197 1.44 26.68 23.31
N MET A 198 0.19 27.12 23.26
CA MET A 198 -0.98 26.36 22.83
C MET A 198 -1.35 26.84 21.43
N TYR A 199 -1.81 25.92 20.61
CA TYR A 199 -2.28 26.20 19.27
C TYR A 199 -3.65 25.56 19.10
N GLU A 200 -4.41 26.05 18.14
CA GLU A 200 -5.72 25.54 17.78
C GLU A 200 -5.88 25.45 16.27
N TYR A 201 -6.91 24.75 15.83
CA TYR A 201 -7.31 24.70 14.43
C TYR A 201 -8.74 25.19 14.28
N SER A 202 -8.97 26.05 13.29
CA SER A 202 -10.31 26.29 12.78
C SER A 202 -10.75 25.10 11.93
N TYR A 203 -12.00 24.66 12.12
CA TYR A 203 -12.55 23.51 11.43
C TYR A 203 -13.27 23.94 10.15
N PRO A 204 -13.05 23.25 9.01
CA PRO A 204 -13.76 23.54 7.78
C PRO A 204 -15.24 23.13 7.88
N ALA A 205 -16.07 23.72 7.03
CA ALA A 205 -17.50 23.44 6.98
C ALA A 205 -17.78 21.93 6.78
N GLY A 206 -18.70 21.38 7.58
CA GLY A 206 -19.04 19.95 7.58
C GLY A 206 -18.21 19.10 8.55
N VAL A 207 -17.21 19.67 9.23
CA VAL A 207 -16.45 19.02 10.31
C VAL A 207 -17.06 19.41 11.67
N ASP A 208 -18.28 18.95 11.89
CA ASP A 208 -19.12 19.47 12.98
C ASP A 208 -19.18 18.54 14.19
N ASN A 209 -19.12 17.22 13.98
CA ASN A 209 -19.18 16.26 15.07
C ASN A 209 -17.81 16.06 15.74
N ALA A 210 -17.84 15.66 17.02
CA ALA A 210 -16.63 15.52 17.85
C ALA A 210 -15.60 14.56 17.25
N TYR A 211 -16.04 13.45 16.65
CA TYR A 211 -15.15 12.49 16.02
C TYR A 211 -14.43 13.07 14.79
N ALA A 212 -15.17 13.73 13.89
CA ALA A 212 -14.60 14.37 12.71
C ALA A 212 -13.61 15.49 13.08
N ARG A 213 -13.92 16.26 14.13
CA ARG A 213 -13.00 17.28 14.67
C ARG A 213 -11.73 16.66 15.23
N GLN A 214 -11.82 15.54 15.94
CA GLN A 214 -10.63 14.83 16.43
C GLN A 214 -9.77 14.29 15.29
N VAL A 215 -10.40 13.63 14.30
CA VAL A 215 -9.67 13.12 13.11
C VAL A 215 -9.00 14.27 12.34
N PHE A 216 -9.69 15.40 12.17
CA PHE A 216 -9.11 16.58 11.54
C PHE A 216 -7.93 17.13 12.33
N TRP A 217 -8.06 17.22 13.66
CA TRP A 217 -6.99 17.68 14.56
C TRP A 217 -5.73 16.82 14.42
N ASP A 218 -5.88 15.50 14.48
CA ASP A 218 -4.77 14.55 14.35
C ASP A 218 -4.13 14.66 12.96
N MET A 219 -4.94 14.75 11.91
CA MET A 219 -4.47 14.94 10.54
C MET A 219 -3.68 16.25 10.36
N MET A 220 -4.12 17.36 10.95
CA MET A 220 -3.38 18.63 10.87
C MET A 220 -2.07 18.58 11.66
N ASN A 221 -2.02 17.85 12.78
CA ASN A 221 -0.77 17.64 13.51
C ASN A 221 0.24 16.83 12.71
N ASP A 222 -0.21 15.81 11.96
CA ASP A 222 0.66 15.05 11.07
C ASP A 222 1.23 15.91 9.93
N VAL A 223 0.46 16.90 9.44
CA VAL A 223 0.84 17.82 8.36
C VAL A 223 1.71 18.99 8.86
N ARG A 224 1.82 19.18 10.18
CA ARG A 224 2.62 20.26 10.75
C ARG A 224 4.09 20.19 10.36
N SER A 225 4.61 18.98 10.15
CA SER A 225 5.98 18.74 9.69
C SER A 225 6.00 18.00 8.35
N PRO A 226 6.95 18.31 7.45
CA PRO A 226 7.10 17.55 6.21
C PRO A 226 7.46 16.08 6.50
N PRO A 227 7.15 15.16 5.56
CA PRO A 227 7.60 13.78 5.65
C PRO A 227 9.12 13.68 5.89
N HIS A 228 9.52 12.83 6.84
CA HIS A 228 10.93 12.66 7.21
C HIS A 228 11.80 12.05 6.11
N ILE A 229 11.20 11.29 5.20
CA ILE A 229 11.90 10.68 4.07
C ILE A 229 11.71 11.60 2.88
N GLU A 230 12.81 12.13 2.35
CA GLU A 230 12.78 12.93 1.11
C GLU A 230 12.23 12.10 -0.07
N ARG A 231 11.74 12.79 -1.09
CA ARG A 231 11.36 12.11 -2.33
C ARG A 231 12.59 11.43 -2.94
N PHE A 232 12.39 10.21 -3.42
CA PHE A 232 13.40 9.45 -4.14
C PHE A 232 12.75 8.70 -5.29
N GLY A 233 13.53 8.46 -6.35
CA GLY A 233 13.15 7.56 -7.44
C GLY A 233 13.96 6.27 -7.39
N VAL A 234 13.39 5.20 -7.93
CA VAL A 234 14.10 3.94 -8.18
C VAL A 234 14.18 3.69 -9.69
N HIS A 235 15.24 3.00 -10.11
CA HIS A 235 15.54 2.80 -11.51
C HIS A 235 14.38 2.07 -12.24
N ARG A 236 13.98 2.53 -13.43
CA ARG A 236 12.79 1.99 -14.15
C ARG A 236 12.79 0.47 -14.32
N TRP A 237 13.96 -0.14 -14.52
CA TRP A 237 14.10 -1.58 -14.74
C TRP A 237 13.62 -2.41 -13.53
N VAL A 238 13.81 -1.94 -12.29
CA VAL A 238 13.35 -2.65 -11.08
C VAL A 238 11.82 -2.62 -10.92
N LYS A 239 11.10 -1.92 -11.81
CA LYS A 239 9.64 -1.83 -11.84
C LYS A 239 8.97 -2.81 -12.81
N LEU A 240 9.72 -3.42 -13.74
CA LEU A 240 9.14 -4.03 -14.96
C LEU A 240 9.10 -5.57 -15.02
N ARG A 241 10.05 -6.27 -14.40
CA ARG A 241 10.27 -7.71 -14.66
C ARG A 241 9.15 -8.64 -14.17
N TYR A 242 8.60 -8.32 -13.01
CA TYR A 242 7.51 -9.02 -12.32
C TYR A 242 6.46 -7.99 -11.89
#